data_AF-A0A1I8HCG8-F1
#
_entry.id   AF-A0A1I8HCG8-F1
#
_cell.length_a   1.000
_cell.length_b   1.000
_cell.length_c   1.000
_cell.angle_alpha   90.00
_cell.angle_beta   90.00
_cell.angle_gamma   90.00
#
_symmetry.space_group_name_H-M   'P 1'
#
loop_
_entity.id
_entity.type
_entity.pdbx_description
1 polymer ?
#
loop_
_entity_poly.entity_id
_entity_poly.type
_entity_poly.pdbx_seq_one_letter_code
_entity_poly.pdbx_strand_id
1 'polypeptide(L)'
;MQRQQQNLQSRLVGILASFLPRQIADKAAEALLADDASESLFVGAGAILILTSSVKPSFTSTTARQNQRLPSGTPDWMVAEVSGSGKIVCFHCGAACPGSSSLAEADSWSRHRQASPGCYLQRLAHRLVLTPQTRRSALDAGELSKLQRSLTRLGQVLDSPVLSRAASFGIQQQKLDFCAARYFMRHQGAAVNRPGDAIQLVHSGEEEFEDSATLMEQVNVRELLQLSLNREESRTAGPASNP
;
A
#
# COMPACT_ATOMS: atom_id res chain seq x y z
N MET A 1 -4.45 -22.84 16.39
CA MET A 1 -3.42 -22.09 15.62
C MET A 1 -3.68 -22.12 14.10
N GLN A 2 -3.77 -23.27 13.43
CA GLN A 2 -3.98 -23.32 11.95
C GLN A 2 -5.24 -22.57 11.44
N ARG A 3 -6.41 -22.73 12.08
CA ARG A 3 -7.64 -22.00 11.68
C ARG A 3 -7.55 -20.48 11.86
N GLN A 4 -6.86 -20.01 12.91
CA GLN A 4 -6.67 -18.57 13.14
C GLN A 4 -5.74 -17.95 12.09
N GLN A 5 -4.68 -18.68 11.71
CA GLN A 5 -3.76 -18.25 10.66
C GLN A 5 -4.43 -18.22 9.28
N GLN A 6 -5.27 -19.22 8.96
CA GLN A 6 -6.08 -19.24 7.74
C GLN A 6 -7.09 -18.08 7.68
N ASN A 7 -7.74 -17.76 8.81
CA ASN A 7 -8.66 -16.62 8.88
C ASN A 7 -7.93 -15.28 8.67
N LEU A 8 -6.74 -15.11 9.26
CA LEU A 8 -5.92 -13.92 9.07
C LEU A 8 -5.45 -13.80 7.61
N GLN A 9 -5.00 -14.90 7.00
CA GLN A 9 -4.59 -14.92 5.60
C GLN A 9 -5.74 -14.54 4.67
N SER A 10 -6.92 -15.13 4.85
CA SER A 10 -8.11 -14.80 4.05
C SER A 10 -8.48 -13.32 4.16
N ARG A 11 -8.44 -12.76 5.38
CA ARG A 11 -8.67 -11.33 5.61
C ARG A 11 -7.65 -10.45 4.90
N LEU A 12 -6.36 -10.76 5.03
CA LEU A 12 -5.29 -9.99 4.39
C LEU A 12 -5.39 -10.03 2.87
N VAL A 13 -5.68 -11.20 2.30
CA VAL A 13 -5.93 -11.32 0.86
C VAL A 13 -7.13 -10.47 0.45
N GLY A 14 -8.22 -10.47 1.22
CA GLY A 14 -9.38 -9.62 0.95
C GLY A 14 -9.02 -8.12 0.89
N ILE A 15 -8.27 -7.65 1.90
CA ILE A 15 -7.78 -6.27 1.96
C ILE A 15 -6.87 -5.97 0.77
N LEU A 16 -5.86 -6.80 0.53
CA LEU A 16 -4.87 -6.56 -0.53
C LEU A 16 -5.51 -6.64 -1.93
N ALA A 17 -6.46 -7.55 -2.14
CA ALA A 17 -7.16 -7.71 -3.42
C ALA A 17 -8.08 -6.51 -3.74
N SER A 18 -8.44 -5.70 -2.74
CA SER A 18 -9.20 -4.47 -2.98
C SER A 18 -8.42 -3.42 -3.77
N PHE A 19 -7.08 -3.50 -3.81
CA PHE A 19 -6.24 -2.54 -4.56
C PHE A 19 -5.10 -3.19 -5.38
N LEU A 20 -4.80 -4.47 -5.17
CA LEU A 20 -3.84 -5.25 -5.97
C LEU A 20 -4.56 -6.36 -6.75
N PRO A 21 -3.98 -6.84 -7.86
CA PRO A 21 -4.46 -8.05 -8.53
C PRO A 21 -4.48 -9.24 -7.59
N ARG A 22 -5.48 -10.10 -7.71
CA ARG A 22 -5.68 -11.23 -6.79
C ARG A 22 -4.43 -12.09 -6.62
N GLN A 23 -3.77 -12.45 -7.72
CA GLN A 23 -2.54 -13.25 -7.68
C GLN A 23 -1.39 -12.56 -6.92
N ILE A 24 -1.29 -11.23 -7.02
CA ILE A 24 -0.28 -10.44 -6.28
C ILE A 24 -0.69 -10.29 -4.81
N ALA A 25 -1.98 -10.10 -4.54
CA ALA A 25 -2.55 -10.04 -3.19
C ALA A 25 -2.32 -11.34 -2.42
N ASP A 26 -2.52 -12.50 -3.05
CA ASP A 26 -2.27 -13.82 -2.46
C ASP A 26 -0.80 -13.94 -2.03
N LYS A 27 0.14 -13.62 -2.93
CA LYS A 27 1.57 -13.66 -2.65
C LYS A 27 2.02 -12.61 -1.62
N ALA A 28 1.39 -11.45 -1.59
CA ALA A 28 1.64 -10.42 -0.60
C ALA A 28 1.17 -10.85 0.80
N ALA A 29 -0.01 -11.47 0.90
CA ALA A 29 -0.50 -12.02 2.16
C ALA A 29 0.42 -13.13 2.68
N GLU A 30 0.88 -14.04 1.81
CA GLU A 30 1.88 -15.05 2.16
C GLU A 30 3.17 -14.42 2.70
N ALA A 31 3.67 -13.37 2.05
CA ALA A 31 4.89 -12.66 2.44
C ALA A 31 4.75 -11.89 3.77
N LEU A 32 3.57 -11.31 4.04
CA LEU A 32 3.25 -10.68 5.34
C LEU A 32 3.14 -11.71 6.48
N LEU A 33 2.77 -12.94 6.15
CA LEU A 33 2.63 -14.03 7.13
C LEU A 33 3.88 -14.92 7.23
N ALA A 34 4.84 -14.76 6.33
CA ALA A 34 6.12 -15.46 6.36
C ALA A 34 6.93 -15.08 7.60
N ASP A 35 7.81 -15.99 8.03
CA ASP A 35 8.72 -15.76 9.17
C ASP A 35 9.97 -14.97 8.79
N ASP A 36 9.79 -13.94 7.98
CA ASP A 36 10.84 -13.06 7.50
C ASP A 36 10.43 -11.61 7.72
N ALA A 37 10.98 -10.99 8.76
CA ALA A 37 10.66 -9.62 9.14
C ALA A 37 11.00 -8.60 8.05
N SER A 38 12.07 -8.83 7.27
CA SER A 38 12.47 -7.94 6.18
C SER A 38 11.47 -8.01 5.01
N GLU A 39 10.98 -9.21 4.72
CA GLU A 39 9.96 -9.42 3.70
C GLU A 39 8.61 -8.84 4.13
N SER A 40 8.17 -9.09 5.37
CA SER A 40 6.95 -8.51 5.93
C SER A 40 7.01 -6.97 5.95
N LEU A 41 8.13 -6.39 6.38
CA LEU A 41 8.34 -4.94 6.39
C LEU A 41 8.25 -4.35 4.99
N PHE A 42 8.92 -4.93 4.00
CA PHE A 42 8.91 -4.43 2.63
C PHE A 42 7.52 -4.50 1.99
N VAL A 43 6.84 -5.64 2.13
CA VAL A 43 5.50 -5.84 1.54
C VAL A 43 4.46 -4.98 2.23
N GLY A 44 4.50 -4.90 3.56
CA GLY A 44 3.58 -4.08 4.34
C GLY A 44 3.76 -2.59 4.09
N ALA A 45 5.01 -2.10 4.05
CA ALA A 45 5.31 -0.73 3.65
C ALA A 45 4.82 -0.44 2.22
N GLY A 46 5.05 -1.36 1.28
CA GLY A 46 4.57 -1.25 -0.09
C GLY A 46 3.06 -1.13 -0.17
N ALA A 47 2.33 -1.96 0.59
CA ALA A 47 0.86 -1.91 0.65
C ALA A 47 0.37 -0.56 1.18
N ILE A 48 0.92 -0.07 2.30
CA ILE A 48 0.56 1.24 2.87
C ILE A 48 0.86 2.37 1.88
N LEU A 49 2.02 2.35 1.23
CA LEU A 49 2.39 3.36 0.22
C LEU A 49 1.44 3.35 -0.97
N ILE A 50 1.10 2.18 -1.50
CA ILE A 50 0.17 2.08 -2.64
C ILE A 50 -1.21 2.64 -2.26
N LEU A 51 -1.72 2.30 -1.08
CA LEU A 51 -3.01 2.79 -0.59
C LEU A 51 -3.03 4.31 -0.40
N THR A 52 -1.99 4.84 0.25
CA THR A 52 -2.05 6.18 0.83
C THR A 52 -1.32 7.22 0.00
N SER A 53 -0.35 6.84 -0.84
CA SER A 53 0.50 7.76 -1.60
C SER A 53 0.22 7.81 -3.10
N SER A 54 -0.78 7.08 -3.60
CA SER A 54 -1.12 7.07 -5.03
C SER A 54 -1.53 8.46 -5.54
N VAL A 55 -1.00 8.83 -6.71
CA VAL A 55 -1.24 10.14 -7.35
C VAL A 55 -2.61 10.26 -8.01
N LYS A 56 -3.26 9.12 -8.32
CA LYS A 56 -4.63 9.04 -8.83
C LYS A 56 -5.46 8.16 -7.87
N PRO A 57 -5.86 8.71 -6.70
CA PRO A 57 -6.51 7.96 -5.61
C PRO A 57 -7.81 7.26 -6.03
N SER A 58 -8.63 7.87 -6.89
CA SER A 58 -9.86 7.27 -7.44
C SER A 58 -9.64 5.93 -8.16
N PHE A 59 -8.42 5.67 -8.64
CA PHE A 59 -8.04 4.42 -9.31
C PHE A 59 -7.32 3.44 -8.39
N THR A 60 -7.22 3.72 -7.08
CA THR A 60 -6.55 2.81 -6.13
C THR A 60 -7.32 1.52 -5.95
N SER A 61 -8.65 1.55 -6.00
CA SER A 61 -9.49 0.35 -5.95
C SER A 61 -9.41 -0.46 -7.24
N THR A 62 -9.27 -1.78 -7.11
CA THR A 62 -9.38 -2.71 -8.24
C THR A 62 -10.74 -2.60 -8.91
N THR A 63 -11.82 -2.42 -8.14
CA THR A 63 -13.19 -2.25 -8.68
C THR A 63 -13.31 -0.99 -9.52
N ALA A 64 -12.73 0.13 -9.06
CA ALA A 64 -12.72 1.39 -9.83
C ALA A 64 -12.02 1.21 -11.19
N ARG A 65 -10.90 0.46 -11.21
CA ARG A 65 -10.16 0.16 -12.45
C ARG A 65 -10.94 -0.79 -13.37
N GLN A 66 -11.63 -1.80 -12.83
CA GLN A 66 -12.44 -2.74 -13.62
C GLN A 66 -13.66 -2.10 -14.27
N ASN A 67 -14.24 -1.08 -13.63
CA ASN A 67 -15.38 -0.34 -14.18
C ASN A 67 -14.99 0.53 -15.38
N GLN A 68 -13.70 0.75 -15.62
CA GLN A 68 -13.21 1.44 -16.81
C GLN A 68 -13.27 0.49 -18.02
N ARG A 69 -13.78 0.98 -19.15
CA ARG A 69 -13.72 0.24 -20.42
C ARG A 69 -12.31 0.30 -20.98
N LEU A 70 -11.42 -0.52 -20.42
CA LEU A 70 -10.04 -0.64 -20.88
C LEU A 70 -9.97 -1.43 -22.20
N PRO A 71 -9.05 -1.08 -23.11
CA PRO A 71 -8.77 -1.89 -24.29
C PRO A 71 -8.41 -3.33 -23.88
N SER A 72 -8.85 -4.32 -24.66
CA SER A 72 -8.51 -5.73 -24.42
C SER A 72 -6.99 -5.93 -24.34
N GLY A 73 -6.53 -6.70 -23.34
CA GLY A 73 -5.11 -6.94 -23.07
C GLY A 73 -4.43 -5.86 -22.22
N THR A 74 -5.14 -4.81 -21.80
CA THR A 74 -4.59 -3.80 -20.89
C THR A 74 -4.44 -4.39 -19.48
N PRO A 75 -3.27 -4.28 -18.84
CA PRO A 75 -3.11 -4.72 -17.47
C PRO A 75 -3.87 -3.80 -16.50
N ASP A 76 -5.00 -4.28 -15.97
CA ASP A 76 -5.87 -3.59 -14.98
C ASP A 76 -5.12 -3.10 -13.73
N TRP A 77 -3.92 -3.62 -13.48
CA TRP A 77 -3.10 -3.26 -12.31
C TRP A 77 -2.32 -1.96 -12.47
N MET A 78 -2.20 -1.42 -13.68
CA MET A 78 -1.48 -0.17 -13.93
C MET A 78 -2.42 1.02 -14.09
N VAL A 79 -3.66 0.82 -14.53
CA VAL A 79 -4.37 1.89 -15.25
C VAL A 79 -5.02 2.94 -14.35
N ALA A 80 -4.69 4.20 -14.61
CA ALA A 80 -5.41 5.39 -14.16
C ALA A 80 -6.18 6.08 -15.30
N GLU A 81 -5.72 5.95 -16.53
CA GLU A 81 -6.39 6.52 -17.71
C GLU A 81 -5.78 5.88 -18.96
N VAL A 82 -6.60 5.71 -20.00
CA VAL A 82 -6.11 5.51 -21.36
C VAL A 82 -6.21 6.87 -22.05
N SER A 83 -5.08 7.56 -22.16
CA SER A 83 -5.06 8.85 -22.87
C SER A 83 -5.58 8.67 -24.30
N GLY A 84 -6.10 9.74 -24.92
CA GLY A 84 -6.51 9.72 -26.35
C GLY A 84 -5.38 9.32 -27.32
N SER A 85 -4.13 9.22 -26.84
CA SER A 85 -2.96 8.69 -27.56
C SER A 85 -2.69 7.19 -27.35
N GLY A 86 -3.57 6.47 -26.65
CA GLY A 86 -3.42 5.05 -26.35
C GLY A 86 -2.41 4.73 -25.23
N LYS A 87 -1.86 5.72 -24.52
CA LYS A 87 -0.95 5.47 -23.38
C LYS A 87 -1.72 5.09 -22.11
N ILE A 88 -1.14 4.15 -21.35
CA ILE A 88 -1.60 3.71 -20.03
C ILE A 88 -0.83 4.49 -18.96
N VAL A 89 -1.55 5.14 -18.04
CA VAL A 89 -0.93 5.89 -16.93
C VAL A 89 -0.98 5.10 -15.64
N CYS A 90 0.14 4.99 -14.93
CA CYS A 90 0.22 4.37 -13.60
C CYS A 90 -0.54 5.20 -12.54
N PHE A 91 -1.57 4.64 -11.90
CA PHE A 91 -2.32 5.38 -10.87
C PHE A 91 -1.49 5.74 -9.64
N HIS A 92 -0.48 4.94 -9.34
CA HIS A 92 0.34 5.13 -8.15
C HIS A 92 1.39 6.22 -8.33
N CYS A 93 2.15 6.19 -9.43
CA CYS A 93 3.28 7.11 -9.65
C CYS A 93 3.09 8.10 -10.81
N GLY A 94 2.06 7.96 -11.63
CA GLY A 94 1.77 8.84 -12.77
C GLY A 94 2.60 8.54 -14.03
N ALA A 95 3.46 7.53 -14.02
CA ALA A 95 4.24 7.15 -15.19
C ALA A 95 3.35 6.72 -16.37
N ALA A 96 3.55 7.33 -17.53
CA ALA A 96 2.84 6.97 -18.76
C ALA A 96 3.63 5.93 -19.57
N CYS A 97 3.02 4.78 -19.82
CA CYS A 97 3.55 3.71 -20.66
C CYS A 97 2.78 3.65 -21.98
N PRO A 98 3.42 3.32 -23.12
CA PRO A 98 2.69 3.08 -24.36
C PRO A 98 1.72 1.91 -24.18
N GLY A 99 0.42 2.13 -24.42
CA GLY A 99 -0.56 1.05 -24.49
C GLY A 99 -0.63 0.55 -25.92
N SER A 100 -0.25 -0.71 -26.12
CA SER A 100 -0.53 -1.43 -27.36
C SER A 100 -1.41 -2.61 -26.97
N SER A 101 -2.43 -2.87 -27.78
CA SER A 101 -3.33 -4.02 -27.67
C SER A 101 -2.62 -5.39 -27.85
N SER A 102 -1.33 -5.39 -28.18
CA SER A 102 -0.52 -6.58 -28.39
C SER A 102 0.63 -6.75 -27.39
N LEU A 103 0.75 -5.88 -26.37
CA LEU A 103 1.84 -6.00 -25.40
C LEU A 103 1.55 -7.15 -24.44
N ALA A 104 2.45 -8.13 -24.41
CA ALA A 104 2.45 -9.12 -23.35
C ALA A 104 2.62 -8.41 -22.00
N GLU A 105 1.95 -8.91 -20.95
CA GLU A 105 1.99 -8.32 -19.62
C GLU A 105 3.42 -8.09 -19.09
N ALA A 106 4.35 -9.00 -19.42
CA ALA A 106 5.77 -8.88 -19.08
C ALA A 106 6.44 -7.61 -19.64
N ASP A 107 6.06 -7.16 -20.85
CA ASP A 107 6.60 -5.97 -21.48
C ASP A 107 6.09 -4.69 -20.81
N SER A 108 4.88 -4.72 -20.26
CA SER A 108 4.29 -3.58 -19.55
C SER A 108 5.01 -3.29 -18.22
N TRP A 109 5.39 -4.32 -17.45
CA TRP A 109 6.18 -4.16 -16.23
C TRP A 109 7.57 -3.60 -16.52
N SER A 110 8.22 -4.09 -17.58
CA SER A 110 9.55 -3.62 -18.01
C SER A 110 9.51 -2.14 -18.40
N ARG A 111 8.54 -1.74 -19.22
CA ARG A 111 8.37 -0.34 -19.64
C ARG A 111 8.04 0.59 -18.48
N HIS A 112 7.19 0.16 -17.54
CA HIS A 112 6.91 0.92 -16.33
C HIS A 112 8.16 1.10 -15.47
N ARG A 113 8.97 0.04 -15.31
CA ARG A 113 10.26 0.13 -14.60
C ARG A 113 11.22 1.12 -15.26
N GLN A 114 11.27 1.15 -16.59
CA GLN A 114 12.10 2.10 -17.33
C GLN A 114 11.59 3.55 -17.16
N ALA A 115 10.28 3.76 -17.23
CA ALA A 115 9.67 5.07 -17.09
C ALA A 115 9.72 5.63 -15.67
N SER A 116 9.61 4.76 -14.65
CA SER A 116 9.61 5.14 -13.24
C SER A 116 10.21 4.02 -12.37
N PRO A 117 11.55 3.91 -12.29
CA PRO A 117 12.22 2.85 -11.52
C PRO A 117 11.95 2.92 -10.01
N GLY A 118 11.53 4.09 -9.50
CA GLY A 118 11.19 4.30 -8.09
C GLY A 118 9.74 3.95 -7.72
N CYS A 119 8.90 3.51 -8.67
CA CYS A 119 7.49 3.21 -8.39
C CYS A 119 7.34 2.01 -7.46
N TYR A 120 6.77 2.21 -6.27
CA TYR A 120 6.61 1.13 -5.28
C TYR A 120 5.65 0.03 -5.75
N LEU A 121 4.56 0.38 -6.43
CA LEU A 121 3.66 -0.60 -7.05
C LEU A 121 4.41 -1.54 -8.00
N GLN A 122 5.25 -0.96 -8.88
CA GLN A 122 6.08 -1.72 -9.82
C GLN A 122 7.05 -2.64 -9.11
N ARG A 123 7.79 -2.10 -8.14
CA ARG A 123 8.82 -2.85 -7.41
C ARG A 123 8.22 -3.97 -6.58
N LEU A 124 7.08 -3.72 -5.93
CA LEU A 124 6.37 -4.71 -5.13
C LEU A 124 5.86 -5.86 -6.00
N ALA A 125 5.11 -5.56 -7.05
CA ALA A 125 4.54 -6.59 -7.92
C ALA A 125 5.62 -7.42 -8.62
N HIS A 126 6.66 -6.78 -9.16
CA HIS A 126 7.79 -7.48 -9.76
C HIS A 126 8.51 -8.38 -8.75
N ARG A 127 8.64 -7.95 -7.49
CA ARG A 127 9.23 -8.83 -6.46
C ARG A 127 8.33 -9.99 -6.15
N LEU A 128 7.02 -9.77 -5.98
CA LEU A 128 6.11 -10.81 -5.57
C LEU A 128 6.00 -11.94 -6.61
N VAL A 129 6.29 -11.70 -7.89
CA VAL A 129 6.36 -12.78 -8.89
C VAL A 129 7.61 -13.67 -8.77
N LEU A 130 8.67 -13.22 -8.10
CA LEU A 130 9.90 -14.00 -7.89
C LEU A 130 9.69 -15.12 -6.85
N THR A 131 10.61 -16.08 -6.84
CA THR A 131 10.65 -17.11 -5.80
C THR A 131 10.96 -16.49 -4.42
N PRO A 132 10.43 -17.03 -3.31
CA PRO A 132 10.69 -16.50 -1.97
C PRO A 132 12.19 -16.36 -1.63
N GLN A 133 13.03 -17.28 -2.12
CA GLN A 133 14.49 -17.19 -1.96
C GLN A 133 15.06 -15.94 -2.64
N THR A 134 14.65 -15.65 -3.87
CA THR A 134 15.12 -14.50 -4.64
C THR A 134 14.59 -13.18 -4.09
N ARG A 135 13.35 -13.16 -3.58
CA ARG A 135 12.77 -11.97 -2.94
C ARG A 135 13.62 -11.50 -1.76
N ARG A 136 14.02 -12.45 -0.90
CA ARG A 136 14.81 -12.19 0.31
C ARG A 136 16.21 -11.69 0.01
N SER A 137 16.92 -12.32 -0.94
CA SER A 137 18.30 -11.93 -1.28
C SER A 137 18.39 -10.57 -1.97
N ALA A 138 17.31 -10.08 -2.55
CA ALA A 138 17.29 -8.82 -3.27
C ALA A 138 17.08 -7.58 -2.38
N LEU A 139 16.81 -7.74 -1.07
CA LEU A 139 16.45 -6.64 -0.16
C LEU A 139 17.68 -5.83 0.25
N ASP A 140 17.64 -4.52 -0.01
CA ASP A 140 18.66 -3.59 0.43
C ASP A 140 18.44 -3.20 1.90
N ALA A 141 19.45 -3.43 2.74
CA ALA A 141 19.37 -3.14 4.17
C ALA A 141 19.18 -1.63 4.45
N GLY A 142 19.75 -0.77 3.60
CA GLY A 142 19.59 0.69 3.71
C GLY A 142 18.16 1.15 3.45
N GLU A 143 17.50 0.56 2.46
CA GLU A 143 16.08 0.75 2.18
C GLU A 143 15.20 0.25 3.33
N LEU A 144 15.43 -0.99 3.81
CA LEU A 144 14.65 -1.55 4.92
C LEU A 144 14.74 -0.66 6.16
N SER A 145 15.93 -0.18 6.51
CA SER A 145 16.14 0.74 7.62
C SER A 145 15.37 2.07 7.44
N LYS A 146 15.25 2.56 6.20
CA LYS A 146 14.45 3.77 5.90
C LYS A 146 12.95 3.47 6.04
N LEU A 147 12.48 2.34 5.51
CA LEU A 147 11.08 1.93 5.60
C LEU A 147 10.65 1.75 7.06
N GLN A 148 11.45 1.04 7.86
CA GLN A 148 11.22 0.85 9.29
C GLN A 148 11.05 2.20 10.00
N ARG A 149 12.02 3.11 9.86
CA ARG A 149 11.94 4.45 10.48
C ARG A 149 10.70 5.24 10.04
N SER A 150 10.35 5.19 8.76
CA SER A 150 9.17 5.88 8.24
C SER A 150 7.88 5.30 8.80
N LEU A 151 7.78 3.97 8.90
CA LEU A 151 6.61 3.29 9.46
C LEU A 151 6.51 3.51 10.98
N THR A 152 7.61 3.49 11.73
CA THR A 152 7.61 3.86 13.16
C THR A 152 7.11 5.29 13.35
N ARG A 153 7.58 6.24 12.53
CA ARG A 153 7.08 7.63 12.56
C ARG A 153 5.61 7.73 12.19
N LEU A 154 5.16 6.98 11.18
CA LEU A 154 3.74 6.91 10.85
C LEU A 154 2.92 6.43 12.05
N GLY A 155 3.36 5.39 12.76
CA GLY A 155 2.71 4.93 13.99
C GLY A 155 2.53 6.04 15.01
N GLN A 156 3.58 6.83 15.27
CA GLN A 156 3.52 7.97 16.16
C GLN A 156 2.52 9.05 15.70
N VAL A 157 2.42 9.29 14.39
CA VAL A 157 1.44 10.22 13.82
C VAL A 157 0.01 9.71 14.02
N LEU A 158 -0.20 8.42 13.79
CA LEU A 158 -1.51 7.81 14.01
C LEU A 158 -1.89 7.83 15.51
N ASP A 159 -0.94 7.65 16.42
CA ASP A 159 -1.19 7.71 17.87
C ASP A 159 -1.41 9.13 18.41
N SER A 160 -1.41 10.14 17.55
CA SER A 160 -1.63 11.53 17.94
C SER A 160 -3.02 11.75 18.56
N PRO A 161 -3.12 12.47 19.70
CA PRO A 161 -4.41 12.85 20.28
C PRO A 161 -5.22 13.80 19.40
N VAL A 162 -4.62 14.37 18.35
CA VAL A 162 -5.32 15.16 17.34
C VAL A 162 -6.38 14.32 16.62
N LEU A 163 -6.05 13.07 16.27
CA LEU A 163 -6.96 12.19 15.54
C LEU A 163 -8.10 11.71 16.42
N SER A 164 -7.83 11.33 17.68
CA SER A 164 -8.88 10.93 18.62
C SER A 164 -9.84 12.08 18.94
N ARG A 165 -9.35 13.32 19.03
CA ARG A 165 -10.19 14.52 19.14
C ARG A 165 -11.00 14.80 17.87
N ALA A 166 -10.47 14.55 16.68
CA ALA A 166 -11.26 14.65 15.46
C ALA A 166 -12.37 13.59 15.43
N ALA A 167 -12.10 12.38 15.91
CA ALA A 167 -13.07 11.31 16.00
C ALA A 167 -14.26 11.65 16.92
N SER A 168 -14.08 12.47 17.96
CA SER A 168 -15.18 12.92 18.82
C SER A 168 -16.23 13.79 18.10
N PHE A 169 -15.95 14.28 16.89
CA PHE A 169 -16.92 14.97 16.04
C PHE A 169 -17.75 14.01 15.17
N GLY A 170 -17.67 12.69 15.42
CA GLY A 170 -18.47 11.68 14.73
C GLY A 170 -17.81 11.08 13.49
N ILE A 171 -16.56 11.44 13.19
CA ILE A 171 -15.79 10.81 12.10
C ILE A 171 -15.22 9.48 12.58
N GLN A 172 -15.35 8.44 11.74
CA GLN A 172 -14.77 7.13 12.03
C GLN A 172 -13.23 7.21 12.14
N GLN A 173 -12.67 6.66 13.22
CA GLN A 173 -11.22 6.66 13.47
C GLN A 173 -10.42 6.08 12.31
N GLN A 174 -10.94 5.05 11.65
CA GLN A 174 -10.27 4.41 10.53
C GLN A 174 -10.11 5.34 9.31
N LYS A 175 -11.12 6.15 9.00
CA LYS A 175 -11.04 7.18 7.95
C LYS A 175 -9.97 8.23 8.30
N LEU A 176 -9.94 8.66 9.57
CA LEU A 176 -8.94 9.61 10.07
C LEU A 176 -7.52 9.04 9.96
N ASP A 177 -7.31 7.79 10.36
CA ASP A 177 -6.02 7.13 10.25
C ASP A 177 -5.57 7.00 8.79
N PHE A 178 -6.50 6.66 7.88
CA PHE A 178 -6.23 6.58 6.44
C PHE A 178 -5.80 7.94 5.87
N CYS A 179 -6.56 9.00 6.13
CA CYS A 179 -6.25 10.33 5.63
C CYS A 179 -4.98 10.92 6.26
N ALA A 180 -4.74 10.68 7.54
CA ALA A 180 -3.50 11.08 8.20
C ALA A 180 -2.28 10.36 7.62
N ALA A 181 -2.39 9.06 7.33
CA ALA A 181 -1.34 8.30 6.67
C ALA A 181 -1.07 8.81 5.24
N ARG A 182 -2.12 9.13 4.48
CA ARG A 182 -1.99 9.77 3.16
C ARG A 182 -1.28 11.12 3.26
N TYR A 183 -1.70 11.97 4.20
CA TYR A 183 -1.05 13.26 4.42
C TYR A 183 0.43 13.09 4.72
N PHE A 184 0.77 12.19 5.66
CA PHE A 184 2.15 11.85 6.01
C PHE A 184 2.98 11.42 4.80
N MET A 185 2.47 10.48 3.99
CA MET A 185 3.19 9.97 2.82
C MET A 185 3.38 11.02 1.72
N ARG A 186 2.40 11.92 1.54
CA ARG A 186 2.41 12.94 0.48
C ARG A 186 3.17 14.20 0.87
N HIS A 187 3.36 14.45 2.16
CA HIS A 187 3.95 15.68 2.70
C HIS A 187 5.24 15.43 3.48
N GLN A 188 6.11 14.56 2.96
CA GLN A 188 7.46 14.33 3.49
C GLN A 188 7.50 13.94 4.99
N GLY A 189 6.49 13.21 5.44
CA GLY A 189 6.37 12.76 6.83
C GLY A 189 5.75 13.80 7.78
N ALA A 190 5.06 14.81 7.26
CA ALA A 190 4.35 15.78 8.08
C ALA A 190 3.17 15.15 8.83
N ALA A 191 2.88 15.69 10.02
CA ALA A 191 1.76 15.29 10.86
C ALA A 191 0.69 16.37 10.87
N VAL A 192 -0.56 15.95 11.10
CA VAL A 192 -1.69 16.87 11.26
C VAL A 192 -1.68 17.43 12.68
N ASN A 193 -1.76 18.75 12.82
CA ASN A 193 -1.54 19.42 14.11
C ASN A 193 -2.83 19.83 14.82
N ARG A 194 -3.96 19.91 14.10
CA ARG A 194 -5.25 20.37 14.66
C ARG A 194 -6.38 19.41 14.25
N PRO A 195 -7.39 19.18 15.13
CA PRO A 195 -8.51 18.31 14.79
C PRO A 195 -9.29 18.78 13.56
N GLY A 196 -9.46 20.10 13.40
CA GLY A 196 -10.10 20.68 12.21
C GLY A 196 -9.37 20.35 10.90
N ASP A 197 -8.03 20.34 10.92
CA ASP A 197 -7.24 19.95 9.75
C ASP A 197 -7.43 18.47 9.42
N ALA A 198 -7.52 17.61 10.45
CA ALA A 198 -7.78 16.18 10.27
C ALA A 198 -9.17 15.92 9.67
N ILE A 199 -10.18 16.66 10.11
CA ILE A 199 -11.54 16.64 9.54
C ILE A 199 -11.51 17.10 8.07
N GLN A 200 -10.82 18.20 7.77
CA GLN A 200 -10.69 18.70 6.40
C GLN A 200 -10.00 17.69 5.47
N LEU A 201 -8.99 16.97 5.96
CA LEU A 201 -8.33 15.91 5.21
C LEU A 201 -9.28 14.74 4.90
N VAL A 202 -10.24 14.44 5.77
CA VAL A 202 -11.26 13.42 5.49
C VAL A 202 -12.17 13.87 4.36
N HIS A 203 -12.70 15.10 4.41
CA HIS A 203 -13.53 15.64 3.32
C HIS A 203 -12.79 15.66 1.98
N SER A 204 -11.55 16.16 1.98
CA SER A 204 -10.73 16.19 0.76
C SER A 204 -10.42 14.78 0.26
N GLY A 205 -10.22 13.83 1.18
CA GLY A 205 -10.01 12.42 0.87
C GLY A 205 -11.24 11.75 0.25
N GLU A 206 -12.44 12.02 0.77
CA GLU A 206 -13.69 11.47 0.24
C GLU A 206 -13.94 11.93 -1.20
N GLU A 207 -13.61 13.18 -1.53
CA GLU A 207 -13.64 13.70 -2.90
C GLU A 207 -12.57 13.01 -3.78
N GLU A 208 -11.32 12.91 -3.31
CA GLU A 208 -10.23 12.27 -4.05
C GLU A 208 -10.46 10.77 -4.32
N PHE A 209 -11.13 10.08 -3.40
CA PHE A 209 -11.41 8.65 -3.44
C PHE A 209 -12.85 8.35 -3.85
N GLU A 210 -13.62 9.24 -4.47
CA GLU A 210 -15.05 9.01 -4.78
C GLU A 210 -15.34 7.60 -5.34
N ASP A 211 -14.63 7.17 -6.39
CA ASP A 211 -14.75 5.83 -7.00
C ASP A 211 -14.17 4.67 -6.18
N SER A 212 -13.43 5.00 -5.12
CA SER A 212 -12.67 4.11 -4.24
C SER A 212 -12.98 4.32 -2.74
N ALA A 213 -14.11 4.95 -2.41
CA ALA A 213 -14.38 5.47 -1.06
C ALA A 213 -14.43 4.35 -0.01
N THR A 214 -14.86 3.17 -0.43
CA THR A 214 -14.87 1.96 0.40
C THR A 214 -13.49 1.58 0.93
N LEU A 215 -12.38 1.97 0.27
CA LEU A 215 -11.03 1.69 0.77
C LEU A 215 -10.76 2.41 2.10
N MET A 216 -11.23 3.65 2.25
CA MET A 216 -11.05 4.43 3.48
C MET A 216 -11.79 3.82 4.67
N GLU A 217 -12.85 3.05 4.40
CA GLU A 217 -13.70 2.40 5.41
C GLU A 217 -13.31 0.94 5.67
N GLN A 218 -12.80 0.24 4.65
CA GLN A 218 -12.51 -1.20 4.74
C GLN A 218 -11.07 -1.49 5.14
N VAL A 219 -10.13 -0.61 4.80
CA VAL A 219 -8.71 -0.87 5.04
C VAL A 219 -8.25 -0.26 6.35
N ASN A 220 -7.84 -1.11 7.29
CA ASN A 220 -7.28 -0.66 8.56
C ASN A 220 -5.76 -0.46 8.43
N VAL A 221 -5.34 0.79 8.27
CA VAL A 221 -3.92 1.14 8.11
C VAL A 221 -3.09 0.76 9.35
N ARG A 222 -3.66 0.83 10.56
CA ARG A 222 -2.97 0.41 11.78
C ARG A 222 -2.71 -1.08 11.81
N GLU A 223 -3.66 -1.88 11.37
CA GLU A 223 -3.47 -3.33 11.28
C GLU A 223 -2.32 -3.68 10.32
N LEU A 224 -2.30 -3.06 9.13
CA LEU A 224 -1.21 -3.25 8.17
C LEU A 224 0.13 -2.79 8.75
N LEU A 225 0.15 -1.65 9.47
CA LEU A 225 1.33 -1.14 10.13
C LEU A 225 1.87 -2.11 11.19
N GLN A 226 1.00 -2.62 12.05
CA GLN A 226 1.34 -3.60 13.08
C GLN A 226 1.91 -4.88 12.46
N LEU A 227 1.27 -5.42 11.42
CA LEU A 227 1.78 -6.59 10.70
C LEU A 227 3.16 -6.35 10.05
N SER A 228 3.44 -5.10 9.67
CA SER A 228 4.72 -4.71 9.07
C SER A 228 5.84 -4.60 10.12
N LEU A 229 5.54 -4.14 11.34
CA LEU A 229 6.52 -3.82 12.38
C LEU A 229 6.71 -4.92 13.43
N ASN A 230 5.66 -5.66 13.80
CA ASN A 230 5.63 -6.55 14.97
C ASN A 230 6.62 -7.74 14.90
N ARG A 231 7.22 -8.03 13.73
CA ARG A 231 8.19 -9.14 13.59
C ARG A 231 9.64 -8.73 13.79
N GLU A 232 9.97 -7.43 13.80
CA GLU A 232 11.33 -6.98 14.16
C GLU A 232 11.52 -6.85 15.67
N GLU A 233 10.47 -6.44 16.40
CA GLU A 233 10.54 -6.32 17.87
C GLU A 233 10.86 -7.66 18.54
N SER A 234 10.35 -8.79 18.02
CA SER A 234 10.65 -10.12 18.53
C SER A 234 12.12 -10.56 18.37
N ARG A 235 12.94 -9.87 17.56
CA ARG A 235 14.38 -10.15 17.43
C ARG A 235 15.27 -9.25 18.29
N THR A 236 14.78 -8.08 18.71
CA THR A 236 15.54 -7.17 19.58
C THR A 236 15.45 -7.52 21.06
N ALA A 237 14.43 -8.30 21.45
CA ALA A 237 14.39 -9.02 22.71
C ALA A 237 15.28 -10.28 22.63
N GLY A 238 16.60 -10.09 22.59
CA GLY A 238 17.55 -11.18 22.81
C GLY A 238 17.34 -11.81 24.21
N PRO A 239 17.69 -13.08 24.42
CA PRO A 239 17.57 -13.70 25.73
C PRO A 239 18.39 -12.88 26.72
N ALA A 240 17.76 -12.44 27.81
CA ALA A 240 18.48 -11.92 28.96
C ALA A 240 19.46 -13.01 29.39
N SER A 241 20.74 -12.80 29.09
CA SER A 241 21.83 -13.56 29.69
C SER A 241 21.78 -13.24 31.18
N ASN A 242 21.11 -14.11 31.95
CA ASN A 242 21.17 -14.07 33.40
C ASN A 242 22.62 -14.32 33.85
N PRO A 243 23.13 -13.54 34.81
CA PRO A 243 24.44 -13.78 35.42
C PRO A 243 24.48 -15.10 36.20
#